data_AF-A0A2E5WS22-F1
#
_entry.id   AF-A0A2E5WS22-F1
#
_cell.length_a   1.000
_cell.length_b   1.000
_cell.length_c   1.000
_cell.angle_alpha   90.00
_cell.angle_beta   90.00
_cell.angle_gamma   90.00
#
_symmetry.space_group_name_H-M   'P 1'
#
loop_
_entity.id
_entity.type
_entity.pdbx_description
1 polymer ?
#
loop_
_entity_poly.entity_id
_entity_poly.type
_entity_poly.pdbx_seq_one_letter_code
_entity_poly.pdbx_strand_id
1 'polypeptide(L)'
;MLSGCGSPGANGGGSNTPSARQLTGMGGELTTDTVGNVVEADFSQKPVGDADLAVIARHATLQKVWLTRTGVTDSGLIHLQSMPRLQELGLAHTSITDAGLKHLAAIKTLRKVYIYPTKVTDGAVDQLKAAVPGLVVVY
;
A
#
# COMPACT_ATOMS: atom_id res chain seq x y z
N MET A 1 -31.88 30.03 13.90
CA MET A 1 -32.03 28.71 14.54
C MET A 1 -31.02 27.78 13.90
N LEU A 2 -30.10 27.26 14.70
CA LEU A 2 -28.94 26.46 14.29
C LEU A 2 -29.38 25.01 14.05
N SER A 3 -29.21 24.50 12.83
CA SER A 3 -29.39 23.07 12.54
C SER A 3 -28.03 22.38 12.61
N GLY A 4 -27.90 21.50 13.60
CA GLY A 4 -26.65 20.87 14.00
C GLY A 4 -26.07 19.92 12.96
N CYS A 5 -24.79 20.13 12.64
CA CYS A 5 -23.92 19.09 12.11
C CYS A 5 -23.67 18.06 13.21
N GLY A 6 -24.26 16.87 13.07
CA GLY A 6 -23.85 15.69 13.83
C GLY A 6 -22.59 15.11 13.19
N SER A 7 -21.43 15.41 13.78
CA SER A 7 -20.14 14.81 13.42
C SER A 7 -20.18 13.28 13.62
N PRO A 8 -19.67 12.45 12.68
CA PRO A 8 -19.35 11.07 13.01
C PRO A 8 -18.17 11.07 13.99
N GLY A 9 -18.38 10.43 15.13
CA GLY A 9 -17.45 10.36 16.23
C GLY A 9 -16.07 9.87 15.80
N ALA A 10 -15.08 10.75 15.99
CA ALA A 10 -13.70 10.37 16.15
C ALA A 10 -13.58 9.51 17.43
N ASN A 11 -13.42 8.20 17.26
CA ASN A 11 -12.90 7.34 18.32
C ASN A 11 -11.40 7.16 18.09
N GLY A 12 -10.63 7.81 18.95
CA GLY A 12 -9.20 8.00 18.84
C GLY A 12 -8.37 6.73 19.08
N GLY A 13 -7.44 6.50 18.18
CA GLY A 13 -6.05 6.34 18.59
C GLY A 13 -5.35 7.67 18.29
N GLY A 14 -4.31 8.05 19.04
CA GLY A 14 -3.37 9.08 18.62
C GLY A 14 -2.60 8.61 17.38
N SER A 15 -3.31 8.43 16.27
CA SER A 15 -2.83 7.72 15.12
C SER A 15 -1.87 8.64 14.41
N ASN A 16 -0.60 8.28 14.52
CA ASN A 16 0.48 8.69 13.65
C ASN A 16 0.23 8.34 12.15
N THR A 17 -1.02 8.11 11.74
CA THR A 17 -1.46 7.92 10.36
C THR A 17 -1.24 9.21 9.58
N PRO A 18 -0.52 9.17 8.45
CA PRO A 18 -0.31 10.34 7.62
C PRO A 18 -1.65 10.89 7.14
N SER A 19 -1.82 12.21 7.23
CA SER A 19 -3.05 12.84 6.76
C SER A 19 -3.19 12.75 5.23
N ALA A 20 -4.41 12.87 4.72
CA ALA A 20 -4.65 12.97 3.28
C ALA A 20 -3.79 14.08 2.63
N ARG A 21 -3.64 15.23 3.31
CA ARG A 21 -2.78 16.33 2.83
C ARG A 21 -1.31 15.93 2.73
N GLN A 22 -0.82 15.11 3.65
CA GLN A 22 0.56 14.62 3.61
C GLN A 22 0.76 13.67 2.43
N LEU A 23 -0.18 12.75 2.20
CA LEU A 23 -0.12 11.84 1.05
C LEU A 23 -0.19 12.60 -0.29
N THR A 24 -1.09 13.59 -0.41
CA THR A 24 -1.15 14.46 -1.60
C THR A 24 0.11 15.33 -1.74
N GLY A 25 0.73 15.72 -0.63
CA GLY A 25 2.01 16.46 -0.63
C GLY A 25 3.17 15.63 -1.18
N MET A 26 3.11 14.30 -1.06
CA MET A 26 4.03 13.36 -1.71
C MET A 26 3.64 13.07 -3.19
N GLY A 27 2.64 13.78 -3.73
CA GLY A 27 2.13 13.59 -5.08
C GLY A 27 1.11 12.46 -5.23
N GLY A 28 0.65 11.89 -4.11
CA GLY A 28 -0.32 10.79 -4.10
C GLY A 28 -1.72 11.23 -4.52
N GLU A 29 -2.32 10.49 -5.43
CA GLU A 29 -3.71 10.66 -5.84
C GLU A 29 -4.58 9.72 -4.99
N LEU A 30 -5.55 10.28 -4.27
CA LEU A 30 -6.28 9.55 -3.23
C LEU A 30 -7.71 9.29 -3.65
N THR A 31 -8.19 8.08 -3.36
CA THR A 31 -9.62 7.73 -3.45
C THR A 31 -10.15 7.44 -2.06
N THR A 32 -11.32 7.99 -1.75
CA THR A 32 -12.01 7.80 -0.48
C THR A 32 -13.23 6.89 -0.61
N ASP A 33 -13.57 6.20 0.46
CA ASP A 33 -14.86 5.50 0.57
C ASP A 33 -16.03 6.48 0.78
N THR A 34 -17.24 5.94 0.91
CA THR A 34 -18.48 6.72 1.12
C THR A 34 -18.54 7.44 2.46
N VAL A 35 -17.67 7.09 3.41
CA VAL A 35 -17.57 7.75 4.74
C VAL A 35 -16.35 8.67 4.84
N GLY A 36 -15.59 8.83 3.75
CA GLY A 36 -14.47 9.76 3.64
C GLY A 36 -13.11 9.22 4.08
N ASN A 37 -12.96 7.91 4.35
CA ASN A 37 -11.65 7.34 4.64
C ASN A 37 -10.86 7.17 3.34
N VAL A 38 -9.57 7.51 3.36
CA VAL A 38 -8.66 7.21 2.25
C VAL A 38 -8.44 5.69 2.21
N VAL A 39 -8.91 5.06 1.14
CA VAL A 39 -8.82 3.60 0.94
C VAL A 39 -7.85 3.23 -0.17
N GLU A 40 -7.52 4.17 -1.03
CA GLU A 40 -6.61 3.95 -2.15
C GLU A 40 -5.72 5.18 -2.34
N ALA A 41 -4.44 4.92 -2.59
CA ALA A 41 -3.44 5.94 -2.90
C ALA A 41 -2.58 5.50 -4.08
N ASP A 42 -2.56 6.33 -5.12
CA ASP A 42 -1.72 6.15 -6.29
C ASP A 42 -0.52 7.10 -6.25
N PHE A 43 0.67 6.50 -6.14
CA PHE A 43 1.97 7.17 -6.20
C PHE A 43 2.75 6.78 -7.46
N SER A 44 2.07 6.24 -8.48
CA SER A 44 2.71 5.81 -9.71
C SER A 44 3.39 6.98 -10.41
N GLN A 45 4.63 6.76 -10.83
CA GLN A 45 5.51 7.77 -11.45
C GLN A 45 5.83 8.99 -10.55
N LYS A 46 5.54 8.92 -9.25
CA LYS A 46 5.93 9.95 -8.28
C LYS A 46 7.31 9.61 -7.70
N PRO A 47 8.08 10.60 -7.20
CA PRO A 47 9.41 10.37 -6.61
C PRO A 47 9.31 9.79 -5.19
N VAL A 48 8.64 8.64 -5.06
CA VAL A 48 8.44 7.91 -3.80
C VAL A 48 9.51 6.82 -3.67
N GLY A 49 10.24 6.84 -2.56
CA GLY A 49 11.22 5.81 -2.20
C GLY A 49 10.85 5.06 -0.91
N ASP A 50 11.78 4.24 -0.43
CA ASP A 50 11.56 3.40 0.76
C ASP A 50 11.23 4.21 2.03
N ALA A 51 11.83 5.40 2.19
CA ALA A 51 11.54 6.30 3.30
C ALA A 51 10.11 6.85 3.27
N ASP A 52 9.61 7.19 2.08
CA ASP A 52 8.23 7.64 1.89
C ASP A 52 7.27 6.46 2.10
N LEU A 53 7.64 5.26 1.68
CA LEU A 53 6.85 4.06 1.90
C LEU A 53 6.67 3.75 3.39
N ALA A 54 7.69 4.00 4.22
CA ALA A 54 7.59 3.88 5.68
C ALA A 54 6.53 4.84 6.26
N VAL A 55 6.38 6.03 5.67
CA VAL A 55 5.33 6.99 6.03
C VAL A 55 3.97 6.48 5.57
N ILE A 56 3.84 6.09 4.30
CA ILE A 56 2.60 5.59 3.70
C ILE A 56 2.07 4.37 4.48
N ALA A 57 2.95 3.45 4.90
CA ALA A 57 2.59 2.23 5.62
C ALA A 57 1.93 2.47 6.99
N ARG A 58 2.07 3.68 7.57
CA ARG A 58 1.37 4.06 8.82
C ARG A 58 -0.12 4.34 8.62
N HIS A 59 -0.62 4.28 7.38
CA HIS A 59 -2.02 4.57 7.09
C HIS A 59 -2.94 3.39 7.44
N ALA A 60 -3.83 3.61 8.42
CA ALA A 60 -4.64 2.53 8.99
C ALA A 60 -5.76 2.01 8.08
N THR A 61 -6.18 2.79 7.08
CA THR A 61 -7.35 2.45 6.23
C THR A 61 -7.01 2.13 4.78
N LEU A 62 -5.75 2.30 4.36
CA LEU A 62 -5.37 2.04 2.97
C LEU A 62 -5.53 0.56 2.64
N GLN A 63 -6.25 0.30 1.56
CA GLN A 63 -6.51 -1.03 1.00
C GLN A 63 -5.77 -1.25 -0.30
N LYS A 64 -5.54 -0.18 -1.07
CA LYS A 64 -4.85 -0.24 -2.36
C LYS A 64 -3.75 0.79 -2.41
N VAL A 65 -2.56 0.35 -2.80
CA VAL A 65 -1.38 1.23 -2.92
C VAL A 65 -0.72 0.96 -4.26
N TRP A 66 -0.59 1.99 -5.09
CA TRP A 66 0.05 1.89 -6.40
C TRP A 66 1.39 2.60 -6.37
N LEU A 67 2.47 1.86 -6.66
CA LEU A 67 3.86 2.31 -6.63
C LEU A 67 4.54 2.06 -7.99
N THR A 68 3.76 2.03 -9.07
CA THR A 68 4.26 1.72 -10.40
C THR A 68 5.30 2.76 -10.83
N ARG A 69 6.48 2.33 -11.31
CA ARG A 69 7.58 3.23 -11.70
C ARG A 69 8.03 4.18 -10.57
N THR A 70 8.09 3.70 -9.33
CA THR A 70 8.66 4.45 -8.20
C THR A 70 10.07 3.96 -7.83
N GLY A 71 10.74 4.66 -6.91
CA GLY A 71 12.06 4.31 -6.39
C GLY A 71 12.04 3.27 -5.28
N VAL A 72 10.93 2.57 -5.07
CA VAL A 72 10.77 1.55 -4.03
C VAL A 72 11.62 0.30 -4.35
N THR A 73 12.28 -0.22 -3.32
CA THR A 73 13.12 -1.43 -3.37
C THR A 73 12.64 -2.50 -2.40
N ASP A 74 13.30 -3.66 -2.40
CA ASP A 74 13.00 -4.77 -1.50
C ASP A 74 12.99 -4.33 -0.02
N SER A 75 13.89 -3.41 0.34
CA SER A 75 14.02 -2.88 1.70
C SER A 75 12.78 -2.11 2.14
N GLY A 76 12.14 -1.37 1.23
CA GLY A 76 10.92 -0.61 1.54
C GLY A 76 9.71 -1.51 1.83
N LEU A 77 9.64 -2.70 1.22
CA LEU A 77 8.49 -3.59 1.37
C LEU A 77 8.30 -4.12 2.80
N ILE A 78 9.34 -4.08 3.64
CA ILE A 78 9.22 -4.47 5.05
C ILE A 78 8.17 -3.64 5.80
N HIS A 79 7.99 -2.37 5.42
CA HIS A 79 7.07 -1.47 6.11
C HIS A 79 5.59 -1.83 5.87
N LEU A 80 5.28 -2.41 4.71
CA LEU A 80 3.90 -2.76 4.32
C LEU A 80 3.27 -3.85 5.21
N GLN A 81 4.09 -4.60 5.95
CA GLN A 81 3.62 -5.62 6.91
C GLN A 81 2.77 -5.02 8.03
N SER A 82 2.93 -3.73 8.31
CA SER A 82 2.17 -3.02 9.34
C SER A 82 0.79 -2.53 8.88
N MET A 83 0.46 -2.65 7.59
CA MET A 83 -0.80 -2.15 7.04
C MET A 83 -1.94 -3.14 7.27
N PRO A 84 -2.91 -2.85 8.16
CA PRO A 84 -3.89 -3.84 8.61
C PRO A 84 -4.96 -4.18 7.57
N ARG A 85 -5.03 -3.41 6.47
CA ARG A 85 -6.09 -3.49 5.47
C ARG A 85 -5.60 -3.59 4.03
N LEU A 86 -4.29 -3.69 3.80
CA LEU A 86 -3.73 -3.73 2.44
C LEU A 86 -4.16 -5.01 1.71
N GLN A 87 -4.81 -4.83 0.56
CA GLN A 87 -5.37 -5.89 -0.28
C GLN A 87 -4.79 -5.88 -1.69
N GLU A 88 -4.53 -4.71 -2.27
CA GLU A 88 -3.97 -4.58 -3.62
C GLU A 88 -2.69 -3.73 -3.60
N LEU A 89 -1.66 -4.21 -4.28
CA LEU A 89 -0.36 -3.55 -4.34
C LEU A 89 0.18 -3.52 -5.77
N GLY A 90 0.48 -2.32 -6.27
CA GLY A 90 1.14 -2.12 -7.55
C GLY A 90 2.65 -1.91 -7.40
N LEU A 91 3.47 -2.81 -7.93
CA LEU A 91 4.94 -2.73 -7.95
C LEU A 91 5.51 -2.82 -9.38
N ALA A 92 4.67 -2.65 -10.40
CA ALA A 92 5.09 -2.69 -11.79
C ALA A 92 6.22 -1.69 -12.07
N HIS A 93 7.22 -2.07 -12.87
CA HIS A 93 8.37 -1.23 -13.20
C HIS A 93 9.17 -0.72 -11.98
N THR A 94 9.26 -1.49 -10.90
CA THR A 94 10.12 -1.19 -9.75
C THR A 94 11.35 -2.10 -9.74
N SER A 95 12.29 -1.83 -8.81
CA SER A 95 13.52 -2.65 -8.66
C SER A 95 13.34 -3.85 -7.73
N ILE A 96 12.11 -4.32 -7.54
CA ILE A 96 11.79 -5.46 -6.67
C ILE A 96 12.36 -6.76 -7.24
N THR A 97 12.87 -7.59 -6.33
CA THR A 97 13.42 -8.93 -6.59
C THR A 97 12.70 -9.99 -5.75
N ASP A 98 13.12 -11.24 -5.90
CA ASP A 98 12.67 -12.37 -5.08
C ASP A 98 12.82 -12.11 -3.57
N ALA A 99 13.82 -11.31 -3.16
CA ALA A 99 14.02 -10.94 -1.76
C ALA A 99 12.86 -10.10 -1.23
N GLY A 100 12.34 -9.17 -2.03
CA GLY A 100 11.22 -8.32 -1.67
C GLY A 100 9.91 -9.09 -1.46
N LEU A 101 9.67 -10.14 -2.26
CA LEU A 101 8.46 -10.96 -2.11
C LEU A 101 8.36 -11.67 -0.75
N LYS A 102 9.48 -11.94 -0.09
CA LYS A 102 9.48 -12.52 1.27
C LYS A 102 8.79 -11.60 2.28
N HIS A 103 8.90 -10.28 2.09
CA HIS A 103 8.19 -9.32 2.94
C HIS A 103 6.68 -9.34 2.69
N LEU A 104 6.24 -9.52 1.44
CA LEU A 104 4.82 -9.61 1.08
C LEU A 104 4.15 -10.87 1.62
N ALA A 105 4.90 -11.96 1.80
CA ALA A 105 4.38 -13.21 2.36
C ALA A 105 3.83 -13.07 3.80
N ALA A 106 4.24 -12.04 4.54
CA ALA A 106 3.72 -11.72 5.87
C ALA A 106 2.38 -10.98 5.83
N ILE A 107 1.99 -10.40 4.70
CA ILE A 107 0.79 -9.57 4.54
C ILE A 107 -0.40 -10.47 4.21
N LYS A 108 -1.01 -11.09 5.24
CA LYS A 108 -2.10 -12.06 5.06
C LYS A 108 -3.40 -11.46 4.49
N THR A 109 -3.51 -10.13 4.50
CA THR A 109 -4.63 -9.39 3.89
C THR A 109 -4.47 -9.19 2.39
N LEU A 110 -3.26 -9.39 1.85
CA LEU A 110 -2.99 -9.16 0.43
C LEU A 110 -3.78 -10.15 -0.43
N ARG A 111 -4.37 -9.64 -1.52
CA ARG A 111 -5.22 -10.37 -2.47
C ARG A 111 -4.74 -10.24 -3.89
N LYS A 112 -4.16 -9.10 -4.25
CA LYS A 112 -3.62 -8.88 -5.59
C LYS A 112 -2.29 -8.12 -5.54
N VAL A 113 -1.33 -8.56 -6.34
CA VAL A 113 -0.07 -7.83 -6.53
C VAL A 113 0.27 -7.76 -8.02
N TYR A 114 0.67 -6.58 -8.48
CA TYR A 114 1.11 -6.34 -9.85
C TYR A 114 2.62 -6.17 -9.84
N ILE A 115 3.34 -7.06 -10.51
CA ILE A 115 4.82 -7.11 -10.41
C ILE A 115 5.51 -7.02 -11.77
N TYR A 116 4.80 -6.78 -12.86
CA TYR A 116 5.43 -6.76 -14.17
C TYR A 116 5.59 -5.34 -14.73
N PRO A 117 6.77 -5.01 -15.29
CA PRO A 117 8.02 -5.75 -15.24
C PRO A 117 8.77 -5.50 -13.90
N THR A 118 9.35 -6.54 -13.30
CA THR A 118 10.32 -6.48 -12.18
C THR A 118 11.38 -7.58 -12.36
N LYS A 119 12.30 -7.76 -11.40
CA LYS A 119 13.32 -8.82 -11.41
C LYS A 119 12.89 -10.08 -10.66
N VAL A 120 11.59 -10.23 -10.43
CA VAL A 120 11.01 -11.38 -9.75
C VAL A 120 10.99 -12.60 -10.69
N THR A 121 11.36 -13.76 -10.17
CA THR A 121 11.27 -15.05 -10.86
C THR A 121 9.94 -15.75 -10.61
N ASP A 122 9.52 -16.61 -11.54
CA ASP A 122 8.31 -17.43 -11.35
C ASP A 122 8.39 -18.33 -10.11
N GLY A 123 9.59 -18.84 -9.79
CA GLY A 123 9.80 -19.63 -8.58
C GLY A 123 9.50 -18.85 -7.30
N ALA A 124 9.84 -17.56 -7.25
CA ALA A 124 9.49 -16.70 -6.11
C ALA A 124 8.00 -16.36 -6.07
N VAL A 125 7.35 -16.22 -7.24
CA VAL A 125 5.89 -16.07 -7.33
C VAL A 125 5.17 -17.29 -6.77
N ASP A 126 5.63 -18.49 -7.11
CA ASP A 126 5.04 -19.74 -6.61
C ASP A 126 5.18 -19.87 -5.09
N GLN A 127 6.35 -19.51 -4.55
CA GLN A 127 6.56 -19.44 -3.10
C GLN A 127 5.63 -18.43 -2.42
N LEU A 128 5.45 -17.25 -3.02
CA LEU A 128 4.54 -16.24 -2.49
C LEU A 128 3.08 -16.71 -2.49
N LYS A 129 2.62 -17.33 -3.57
CA LYS A 129 1.27 -17.91 -3.68
C LYS A 129 1.04 -19.03 -2.66
N ALA A 130 2.05 -19.87 -2.41
CA ALA A 130 1.99 -20.90 -1.38
C ALA A 130 1.88 -20.29 0.03
N ALA A 131 2.59 -19.19 0.30
CA ALA A 131 2.59 -18.51 1.60
C ALA A 131 1.33 -17.65 1.85
N VAL A 132 0.68 -17.18 0.79
CA VAL A 132 -0.55 -16.36 0.83
C VAL A 132 -1.62 -17.01 -0.06
N PRO A 133 -2.35 -18.02 0.44
CA PRO A 133 -3.38 -18.70 -0.33
C PRO A 133 -4.45 -17.74 -0.86
N GLY A 134 -4.77 -17.87 -2.16
CA GLY A 134 -5.73 -17.00 -2.84
C GLY A 134 -5.15 -15.67 -3.35
N LEU A 135 -3.85 -15.43 -3.20
CA LEU A 135 -3.18 -14.28 -3.81
C LEU A 135 -3.17 -14.41 -5.34
N VAL A 136 -3.62 -13.36 -6.00
CA VAL A 136 -3.52 -13.18 -7.45
C VAL A 136 -2.28 -12.36 -7.76
N VAL A 137 -1.37 -12.92 -8.56
CA VAL A 137 -0.20 -12.21 -9.09
C VAL A 137 -0.48 -11.85 -10.54
N VAL A 138 -0.36 -10.57 -10.87
CA VAL A 138 -0.63 -10.02 -12.20
C VAL A 138 0.68 -9.63 -12.87
N TYR A 139 0.80 -10.07 -14.13
CA TYR A 139 1.88 -9.78 -15.06
C TYR A 139 1.40 -8.81 -16.15
#